data_AF-A0A7C5VG94-F1
#
_entry.id   AF-A0A7C5VG94-F1
#
_cell.length_a   1.000
_cell.length_b   1.000
_cell.length_c   1.000
_cell.angle_alpha   90.00
_cell.angle_beta   90.00
_cell.angle_gamma   90.00
#
_symmetry.space_group_name_H-M   'P 1'
#
loop_
_entity.id
_entity.type
_entity.pdbx_description
1 polymer ?
#
loop_
_entity_poly.entity_id
_entity_poly.type
_entity_poly.pdbx_seq_one_letter_code
_entity_poly.pdbx_strand_id
1 'polypeptide(L)'
;PDLLLSVMDMLQGKLKRVEITDLQDGTFYARLILEHRGIELEVDARPSDAMALALRAQAPILVAEEVVEKAGVEEATLKPHGAAEA
;
A
#
# COMPACT_ATOMS: atom_id res chain seq x y z
N PRO A 1 7.34 -3.23 10.39
CA PRO A 1 7.79 -2.37 9.28
C PRO A 1 9.32 -2.20 9.23
N ASP A 2 9.95 -1.66 10.28
CA ASP A 2 11.37 -1.27 10.24
C ASP A 2 12.34 -2.45 10.04
N LEU A 3 12.00 -3.62 10.57
CA LEU A 3 12.77 -4.85 10.33
C LEU A 3 12.84 -5.18 8.82
N LEU A 4 11.70 -5.17 8.12
CA LEU A 4 11.68 -5.53 6.71
C LEU A 4 12.39 -4.49 5.85
N LEU A 5 12.24 -3.20 6.17
CA LEU A 5 13.00 -2.13 5.51
C LEU A 5 14.51 -2.34 5.69
N SER A 6 14.96 -2.64 6.92
CA SER A 6 16.37 -2.91 7.21
C SER A 6 16.89 -4.12 6.44
N VAL A 7 16.10 -5.19 6.34
CA VAL A 7 16.45 -6.39 5.56
C VAL A 7 16.54 -6.06 4.07
N MET A 8 15.60 -5.29 3.51
CA MET A 8 15.66 -4.86 2.11
C MET A 8 16.90 -4.00 1.83
N ASP A 9 17.22 -3.04 2.70
CA ASP A 9 18.42 -2.22 2.57
C ASP A 9 19.70 -3.06 2.60
N MET A 10 19.81 -4.03 3.53
CA MET A 10 20.95 -4.96 3.59
C MET A 10 21.11 -5.79 2.32
N LEU A 11 19.99 -6.15 1.68
CA LEU A 11 19.96 -6.89 0.42
C LEU A 11 20.05 -5.98 -0.82
N GLN A 12 20.26 -4.67 -0.64
CA GLN A 12 20.27 -3.69 -1.74
C GLN A 12 18.98 -3.72 -2.57
N GLY A 13 17.85 -3.93 -1.90
CA GLY A 13 16.50 -3.83 -2.46
C GLY A 13 15.88 -2.49 -2.08
N LYS A 14 15.13 -1.89 -3.01
CA LYS A 14 14.41 -0.63 -2.76
C LYS A 14 12.93 -0.81 -3.02
N LEU A 15 12.07 -0.44 -2.07
CA LEU A 15 10.63 -0.35 -2.30
C LEU A 15 10.35 0.80 -3.27
N LYS A 16 9.87 0.48 -4.48
CA LYS A 16 9.56 1.46 -5.53
C LYS A 16 8.18 2.05 -5.36
N ARG A 17 7.20 1.20 -5.07
CA ARG A 17 5.79 1.54 -4.89
C ARG A 17 5.04 0.39 -4.25
N VAL A 18 3.87 0.70 -3.73
CA VAL A 18 2.85 -0.27 -3.35
C VAL A 18 1.68 -0.12 -4.29
N GLU A 19 1.09 -1.24 -4.68
CA GLU A 19 -0.10 -1.26 -5.54
C GLU A 19 -1.22 -1.99 -4.81
N ILE A 20 -2.37 -1.34 -4.66
CA ILE A 20 -3.62 -1.99 -4.27
C ILE A 20 -4.29 -2.46 -5.56
N THR A 21 -4.31 -3.77 -5.77
CA THR A 21 -4.59 -4.35 -7.09
C THR A 21 -6.00 -4.85 -7.26
N ASP A 22 -6.67 -5.29 -6.19
CA ASP A 22 -8.02 -5.84 -6.30
C ASP A 22 -8.82 -5.72 -5.00
N LEU A 23 -10.14 -5.91 -5.14
CA LEU A 23 -11.12 -6.04 -4.07
C LEU A 23 -12.08 -7.18 -4.44
N GLN A 24 -12.01 -8.29 -3.70
CA GLN A 24 -12.88 -9.44 -3.86
C GLN A 24 -13.54 -9.77 -2.52
N ASP A 25 -14.86 -9.94 -2.51
CA ASP A 25 -15.65 -10.28 -1.32
C ASP A 25 -15.33 -9.38 -0.10
N GLY A 26 -15.14 -8.08 -0.35
CA GLY A 26 -14.78 -7.11 0.70
C GLY A 26 -13.32 -7.18 1.18
N THR A 27 -12.51 -8.05 0.59
CA THR A 27 -11.09 -8.21 0.90
C THR A 27 -10.21 -7.54 -0.16
N PHE A 28 -9.43 -6.55 0.27
CA PHE A 28 -8.46 -5.86 -0.58
C PHE A 28 -7.16 -6.66 -0.70
N TYR A 29 -6.53 -6.59 -1.88
CA TYR A 29 -5.24 -7.21 -2.19
C TYR A 29 -4.21 -6.15 -2.57
N ALA A 30 -2.95 -6.39 -2.22
CA ALA A 30 -1.87 -5.48 -2.53
C ALA A 30 -0.58 -6.23 -2.89
N ARG A 31 0.32 -5.53 -3.58
CA ARG A 31 1.69 -6.00 -3.82
C ARG A 31 2.70 -4.90 -3.58
N LEU A 32 3.86 -5.30 -3.10
CA LEU A 32 5.05 -4.47 -3.05
C LEU A 32 5.78 -4.62 -4.38
N ILE A 33 6.16 -3.50 -4.99
CA ILE A 33 7.07 -3.50 -6.13
C ILE A 33 8.43 -3.08 -5.62
N LEU A 34 9.38 -4.01 -5.67
CA LEU A 34 10.76 -3.82 -5.23
C LEU A 34 11.67 -3.71 -6.44
N GLU A 35 12.69 -2.87 -6.37
CA GLU A 35 13.80 -2.87 -7.33
C GLU A 35 15.00 -3.51 -6.66
N HIS A 36 15.58 -4.52 -7.31
CA HIS A 36 16.84 -5.14 -6.91
C HIS A 36 17.75 -5.28 -8.13
N ARG A 37 18.90 -4.61 -8.12
CA ARG A 37 19.89 -4.65 -9.22
C ARG A 37 19.29 -4.35 -10.60
N GLY A 38 18.35 -3.40 -10.66
CA GLY A 38 17.67 -2.99 -11.90
C GLY A 38 16.53 -3.90 -12.36
N ILE A 39 16.19 -4.92 -11.57
CA ILE A 39 15.07 -5.83 -11.83
C ILE A 39 13.92 -5.48 -10.89
N GLU A 40 12.70 -5.35 -11.42
CA GLU A 40 11.50 -5.24 -10.59
C GLU A 40 11.08 -6.64 -10.10
N LEU A 41 10.84 -6.75 -8.80
CA LEU A 41 10.33 -7.93 -8.13
C LEU A 41 9.00 -7.59 -7.48
N GLU A 42 8.06 -8.53 -7.54
CA GLU A 42 6.75 -8.38 -6.92
C GLU A 42 6.65 -9.27 -5.69
N VAL A 43 6.11 -8.73 -4.60
CA VAL A 43 5.84 -9.47 -3.37
C VAL A 43 4.40 -9.25 -2.97
N ASP A 44 3.63 -10.33 -2.89
CA ASP A 44 2.26 -10.29 -2.39
C ASP A 44 2.23 -9.85 -0.92
N ALA A 45 1.31 -8.94 -0.60
CA ALA A 45 1.21 -8.36 0.72
C ALA A 45 -0.23 -7.98 1.05
N ARG A 46 -0.58 -8.08 2.34
CA ARG A 46 -1.84 -7.49 2.79
C ARG A 46 -1.77 -5.96 2.67
N PRO A 47 -2.87 -5.29 2.31
CA PRO A 47 -2.92 -3.83 2.18
C PRO A 47 -2.42 -3.07 3.41
N SER A 48 -2.75 -3.52 4.62
CA SER A 48 -2.30 -2.86 5.86
C SER A 48 -0.79 -2.88 6.03
N ASP A 49 -0.15 -4.01 5.75
CA ASP A 49 1.31 -4.17 5.83
C ASP A 49 1.99 -3.36 4.72
N ALA A 50 1.44 -3.40 3.50
CA ALA A 50 1.97 -2.68 2.36
C ALA A 50 1.90 -1.15 2.56
N MET A 51 0.76 -0.63 2.99
CA MET A 51 0.61 0.79 3.34
C MET A 51 1.57 1.21 4.45
N ALA A 52 1.72 0.39 5.50
CA ALA A 52 2.65 0.68 6.58
C ALA A 52 4.11 0.75 6.12
N LEU A 53 4.51 -0.06 5.13
CA LEU A 53 5.85 0.01 4.53
C LEU A 53 6.00 1.23 3.62
N ALA A 54 5.01 1.50 2.77
CA ALA A 54 5.02 2.64 1.86
C ALA A 54 5.19 3.97 2.62
N LEU A 55 4.43 4.18 3.69
CA LEU A 55 4.52 5.38 4.53
C LEU A 55 5.91 5.57 5.14
N ARG A 56 6.57 4.47 5.53
CA ARG A 56 7.89 4.53 6.21
C ARG A 56 9.02 4.71 5.19
N ALA A 57 8.90 4.05 4.04
CA ALA A 57 9.84 4.18 2.93
C ALA A 57 9.62 5.45 2.07
N GLN A 58 8.55 6.21 2.35
CA GLN A 58 8.09 7.32 1.49
C GLN A 58 7.89 6.88 0.03
N ALA A 59 7.39 5.66 -0.15
CA ALA A 59 7.11 5.09 -1.46
C ALA A 59 5.68 5.47 -1.92
N PRO A 60 5.48 5.73 -3.22
CA PRO A 60 4.15 5.92 -3.79
C PRO A 60 3.21 4.75 -3.49
N ILE A 61 1.95 5.07 -3.22
CA ILE A 61 0.85 4.11 -3.14
C ILE A 61 -0.03 4.34 -4.37
N LEU A 62 -0.19 3.31 -5.18
CA LEU A 62 -1.07 3.30 -6.35
C LEU A 62 -2.25 2.39 -6.08
N VAL A 63 -3.39 2.71 -6.66
CA VAL A 63 -4.61 1.93 -6.54
C VAL A 63 -5.13 1.67 -7.94
N ALA A 64 -5.48 0.42 -8.24
CA ALA A 64 -6.10 0.08 -9.50
C ALA A 64 -7.43 0.81 -9.66
N GLU A 65 -7.71 1.30 -10.87
CA GLU A 65 -8.92 2.08 -11.16
C GLU A 65 -10.20 1.31 -10.79
N GLU A 66 -10.25 0.02 -11.11
CA GLU A 66 -11.37 -0.87 -10.75
C GLU A 66 -11.62 -0.96 -9.24
N VAL A 67 -10.58 -0.82 -8.41
CA VAL A 67 -10.73 -0.82 -6.95
C VAL A 67 -11.31 0.52 -6.49
N VAL A 68 -10.90 1.62 -7.11
CA VAL A 68 -11.48 2.95 -6.86
C VAL A 68 -12.94 2.99 -7.30
N GLU A 69 -13.30 2.39 -8.43
CA GLU A 69 -14.69 2.30 -8.87
C GLU A 69 -15.57 1.48 -7.92
N LYS A 70 -15.04 0.36 -7.39
CA LYS A 70 -15.78 -0.53 -6.49
C LYS A 70 -15.94 0.02 -5.07
N ALA A 71 -14.93 0.71 -4.54
CA ALA A 71 -14.86 1.09 -3.12
C ALA A 71 -14.45 2.53 -2.84
N GLY A 72 -14.17 3.32 -3.87
CA GLY A 72 -13.93 4.75 -3.74
C GLY A 72 -15.17 5.46 -3.20
N VAL A 73 -14.92 6.46 -2.37
CA VAL A 73 -15.95 7.34 -1.83
C VAL A 73 -15.60 8.77 -2.20
N GLU A 74 -16.61 9.54 -2.60
CA GLU A 74 -16.41 10.97 -2.83
C GLU A 74 -16.09 11.67 -1.51
N GLU A 75 -15.14 12.59 -1.54
CA GLU A 75 -14.72 13.34 -0.34
C GLU A 75 -15.91 14.02 0.35
N ALA A 76 -16.88 14.52 -0.43
CA ALA A 76 -18.11 15.14 0.08
C ALA A 76 -18.99 14.19 0.93
N THR A 77 -18.82 12.87 0.77
CA THR A 77 -19.57 11.84 1.50
C THR A 77 -18.82 11.32 2.73
N LEU A 78 -17.55 11.71 2.90
CA LEU A 78 -16.77 11.36 4.08
C LEU A 78 -17.37 12.08 5.29
N LYS A 79 -17.88 11.31 6.24
CA LYS A 79 -18.24 11.85 7.55
C LYS A 79 -16.94 12.24 8.26
N PRO A 80 -16.83 13.45 8.82
CA PRO A 80 -15.64 13.84 9.57
C PRO A 80 -15.45 12.87 10.74
N HIS A 81 -14.28 12.23 10.79
CA HIS A 81 -13.90 11.37 11.90
C HIS A 81 -13.38 12.26 13.04
N GLY A 82 -14.23 12.49 14.05
CA GLY A 82 -13.85 13.26 15.24
C GLY A 82 -14.83 14.39 15.60
N ALA A 83 -16.11 14.07 15.83
CA ALA A 83 -16.86 14.78 16.86
C ALA A 83 -16.64 13.96 18.14
N ALA A 84 -15.75 14.47 19.01
CA ALA A 84 -15.52 13.91 20.32
C ALA A 84 -16.87 13.71 21.04
N GLU A 85 -17.11 12.50 21.52
CA GLU A 85 -18.09 12.28 22.58
C GLU A 85 -17.65 13.13 23.77
N ALA A 86 -18.42 14.18 24.06
CA ALA A 86 -18.35 14.98 25.27
C ALA A 86 -19.68 14.83 26.02
#